data_AF-A0A7S1K5Z2-F1
#
_entry.id   AF-A0A7S1K5Z2-F1
#
_cell.length_a   1.000
_cell.length_b   1.000
_cell.length_c   1.000
_cell.angle_alpha   90.00
_cell.angle_beta   90.00
_cell.angle_gamma   90.00
#
_symmetry.space_group_name_H-M   'P 1'
#
loop_
_entity.id
_entity.type
_entity.pdbx_description
1 polymer ?
#
loop_
_entity_poly.entity_id
_entity_poly.type
_entity_poly.pdbx_seq_one_letter_code
_entity_poly.pdbx_strand_id
1 'polypeptide(L)'
;RRLTSDERAARVDCTAPIPTCGEVCGRLRECGHGCTALCHEGPCPPCSFEVKQDCRCGRKSRRTTCSEAEKGPYICNLECKRRKSCGRHRCTVVCCPAYNTPSDVLVEEHLCLLVCGKPLSCGVEGHRCTNFCHLGNCPPCPITLREPL
;
A
#
# COMPACT_ATOMS: atom_id res chain seq x y z
N ARG A 1 24.77 -30.67 -31.60
CA ARG A 1 23.73 -31.21 -32.50
C ARG A 1 22.47 -30.37 -32.34
N ARG A 2 22.20 -29.42 -33.26
CA ARG A 2 20.94 -28.63 -33.38
C ARG A 2 20.85 -28.02 -34.79
N LEU A 3 19.80 -28.48 -35.51
CA LEU A 3 19.12 -28.06 -36.75
C LEU A 3 19.93 -27.74 -38.03
N THR A 4 19.46 -28.38 -39.12
CA THR A 4 19.99 -28.38 -40.49
C THR A 4 19.56 -27.15 -41.30
N SER A 5 20.30 -26.96 -42.38
CA SER A 5 20.50 -25.76 -43.21
C SER A 5 19.36 -25.34 -44.14
N ASP A 6 18.13 -25.80 -43.95
CA ASP A 6 17.01 -25.46 -44.85
C ASP A 6 16.17 -24.32 -44.25
N GLU A 7 16.11 -23.19 -44.98
CA GLU A 7 15.19 -22.05 -44.78
C GLU A 7 15.47 -21.05 -43.63
N ARG A 8 16.74 -20.72 -43.37
CA ARG A 8 17.04 -19.32 -42.98
C ARG A 8 16.79 -18.45 -44.22
N ALA A 9 15.53 -18.06 -44.45
CA ALA A 9 15.12 -17.29 -45.63
C ALA A 9 16.06 -16.10 -45.83
N ALA A 10 16.94 -16.23 -46.83
CA ALA A 10 17.79 -15.13 -47.27
C ALA A 10 16.87 -14.03 -47.79
N ARG A 11 17.09 -12.80 -47.34
CA ARG A 11 16.26 -11.66 -47.76
C ARG A 11 16.37 -11.52 -49.27
N VAL A 12 15.24 -11.63 -49.96
CA VAL A 12 15.15 -11.54 -51.42
C VAL A 12 15.21 -10.08 -51.87
N ASP A 13 14.79 -9.15 -51.01
CA ASP A 13 14.74 -7.71 -51.28
C ASP A 13 15.08 -6.89 -50.02
N CYS A 14 15.58 -5.66 -50.21
CA CYS A 14 15.92 -4.74 -49.11
C CYS A 14 14.72 -4.28 -48.27
N THR A 15 13.49 -4.43 -48.78
CA THR A 15 12.23 -4.12 -48.11
C THR A 15 11.63 -5.30 -47.36
N ALA A 16 12.18 -6.50 -47.49
CA ALA A 16 11.69 -7.68 -46.77
C ALA A 16 11.96 -7.57 -45.26
N PRO A 17 11.09 -8.07 -44.37
CA PRO A 17 11.28 -8.02 -42.91
C PRO A 17 12.58 -8.71 -42.45
N ILE A 18 13.16 -8.29 -41.31
CA ILE A 18 14.41 -8.89 -40.82
C ILE A 18 14.05 -10.26 -40.24
N PRO A 19 14.67 -11.36 -40.71
CA PRO A 19 14.41 -12.67 -40.13
C PRO A 19 14.88 -12.70 -38.67
N THR A 20 13.97 -13.01 -37.76
CA THR A 20 14.28 -13.23 -36.34
C THR A 20 15.02 -14.55 -36.17
N CYS A 21 15.97 -14.64 -35.23
CA CYS A 21 16.77 -15.85 -35.06
C CYS A 21 16.03 -17.03 -34.40
N GLY A 22 14.79 -16.83 -33.91
CA GLY A 22 13.97 -17.87 -33.27
C GLY A 22 14.41 -18.26 -31.86
N GLU A 23 15.56 -17.77 -31.38
CA GLU A 23 16.03 -17.95 -30.00
C GLU A 23 15.34 -16.99 -29.03
N VAL A 24 15.44 -17.24 -27.72
CA VAL A 24 14.93 -16.32 -26.69
C VAL A 24 15.68 -14.99 -26.78
N CYS A 25 14.93 -13.88 -26.76
CA CYS A 25 15.44 -12.53 -26.96
C CYS A 25 16.51 -12.16 -25.92
N GLY A 26 16.29 -12.46 -24.63
CA GLY A 26 17.28 -12.27 -23.56
C GLY A 26 17.63 -10.82 -23.22
N ARG A 27 17.14 -9.82 -23.98
CA ARG A 27 17.37 -8.39 -23.72
C ARG A 27 16.91 -8.03 -22.30
N LEU A 28 17.79 -7.37 -21.54
CA LEU A 28 17.48 -6.87 -20.20
C LEU A 28 16.53 -5.68 -20.31
N ARG A 29 15.45 -5.69 -19.53
CA ARG A 29 14.45 -4.62 -19.47
C ARG A 29 14.72 -3.68 -18.29
N GLU A 30 14.04 -2.54 -18.26
CA GLU A 30 14.16 -1.55 -17.17
C GLU A 30 13.82 -2.14 -15.79
N CYS A 31 12.88 -3.09 -15.74
CA CYS A 31 12.55 -3.83 -14.53
C CYS A 31 13.64 -4.81 -14.05
N GLY A 32 14.79 -4.91 -14.74
CA GLY A 32 15.88 -5.82 -14.42
C GLY A 32 15.68 -7.27 -14.85
N HIS A 33 14.53 -7.61 -15.46
CA HIS A 33 14.25 -8.95 -15.96
C HIS A 33 14.63 -9.11 -17.44
N GLY A 34 15.13 -10.29 -17.81
CA GLY A 34 15.40 -10.66 -19.20
C GLY A 34 14.12 -10.93 -19.99
N CYS A 35 14.09 -10.49 -21.25
CA CYS A 35 13.00 -10.78 -22.18
C CYS A 35 12.93 -12.30 -22.46
N THR A 36 11.82 -12.94 -22.05
CA THR A 36 11.56 -14.37 -22.29
C THR A 36 10.83 -14.65 -23.60
N ALA A 37 10.45 -13.60 -24.36
CA ALA A 37 9.87 -13.77 -25.68
C ALA A 37 10.91 -14.25 -26.68
N LEU A 38 10.45 -14.88 -27.77
CA LEU A 38 11.32 -15.18 -28.91
C LEU A 38 11.89 -13.90 -29.51
N CYS A 39 13.00 -14.03 -30.23
CA CYS A 39 13.61 -12.94 -30.97
C CYS A 39 12.53 -12.24 -31.81
N HIS A 40 12.43 -10.93 -31.63
CA HIS A 40 11.38 -10.12 -32.21
C HIS A 40 11.99 -8.80 -32.71
N GLU A 41 11.36 -8.21 -33.70
CA GLU A 41 11.66 -6.85 -34.13
C GLU A 41 11.00 -5.85 -33.17
N GLY A 42 11.58 -4.65 -33.02
CA GLY A 42 11.04 -3.60 -32.16
C GLY A 42 11.24 -3.76 -30.65
N PRO A 43 10.51 -2.99 -29.83
CA PRO A 43 10.63 -2.97 -28.36
C PRO A 43 10.15 -4.28 -27.74
N CYS A 44 10.71 -4.60 -26.57
CA CYS A 44 10.32 -5.81 -25.85
C CYS A 44 8.85 -5.76 -25.38
N PRO A 45 8.11 -6.88 -25.41
CA PRO A 45 6.78 -6.94 -24.81
C PRO A 45 6.84 -6.69 -23.30
N PRO A 46 5.70 -6.47 -22.61
CA PRO A 46 5.68 -6.32 -21.16
C PRO A 46 6.27 -7.53 -20.43
N CYS A 47 6.80 -7.30 -19.24
CA CYS A 47 7.36 -8.29 -18.34
C CYS A 47 6.28 -9.17 -17.73
N SER A 48 6.30 -10.45 -18.10
CA SER A 48 5.43 -11.51 -17.60
C SER A 48 6.03 -12.30 -16.43
N PHE A 49 7.19 -11.89 -15.90
CA PHE A 49 7.75 -12.51 -14.70
C PHE A 49 6.78 -12.32 -13.53
N GLU A 50 6.50 -13.40 -12.80
CA GLU A 50 5.70 -13.32 -11.59
C GLU A 50 6.52 -12.75 -10.45
N VAL A 51 6.03 -11.66 -9.86
CA VAL A 51 6.65 -11.00 -8.71
C VAL A 51 5.67 -10.98 -7.54
N LYS A 52 6.22 -10.98 -6.33
CA LYS A 52 5.45 -10.72 -5.12
C LYS A 52 5.32 -9.20 -4.96
N GLN A 53 4.09 -8.71 -4.91
CA GLN A 53 3.78 -7.31 -4.66
C GLN A 53 3.12 -7.17 -3.27
N ASP A 54 3.78 -6.46 -2.37
CA ASP A 54 3.23 -6.15 -1.05
C ASP A 54 2.29 -4.95 -1.12
N CYS A 55 1.23 -4.98 -0.31
CA CYS A 55 0.30 -3.87 -0.18
C CYS A 55 1.01 -2.66 0.43
N ARG A 56 0.63 -1.44 0.06
CA ARG A 56 1.14 -0.20 0.69
C ARG A 56 1.03 -0.21 2.22
N CYS A 57 -0.03 -0.81 2.78
CA CYS A 57 -0.19 -0.94 4.23
C CYS A 57 0.60 -2.12 4.85
N GLY A 58 1.25 -2.95 4.01
CA GLY A 58 2.06 -4.12 4.37
C GLY A 58 1.31 -5.30 5.00
N ARG A 59 -0.03 -5.30 4.98
CA ARG A 59 -0.85 -6.35 5.62
C ARG A 59 -1.16 -7.55 4.72
N LYS A 60 -1.16 -7.34 3.41
CA LYS A 60 -1.40 -8.37 2.39
C LYS A 60 -0.32 -8.28 1.34
N SER A 61 -0.09 -9.41 0.68
CA SER A 61 0.72 -9.51 -0.53
C SER A 61 -0.06 -10.26 -1.59
N ARG A 62 0.30 -10.07 -2.86
CA ARG A 62 -0.24 -10.82 -4.00
C ARG A 62 0.90 -11.22 -4.93
N ARG A 63 0.65 -12.24 -5.76
CA ARG A 63 1.48 -12.53 -6.94
C ARG A 63 0.85 -11.85 -8.15
N THR A 64 1.65 -11.17 -8.94
CA THR A 64 1.21 -10.44 -10.15
C THR A 64 2.38 -10.41 -11.13
N THR A 65 2.12 -10.08 -12.39
CA THR A 65 3.23 -9.90 -13.35
C THR A 65 4.02 -8.63 -13.04
N CYS A 66 5.31 -8.62 -13.33
CA CYS A 66 6.18 -7.46 -13.11
C CYS A 66 5.61 -6.20 -13.79
N SER A 67 5.11 -6.32 -15.01
CA SER A 67 4.48 -5.18 -15.69
C SER A 67 3.18 -4.70 -15.07
N GLU A 68 2.46 -5.53 -14.31
CA GLU A 68 1.32 -5.05 -13.51
C GLU A 68 1.79 -4.40 -12.20
N ALA A 69 2.85 -4.92 -11.59
CA ALA A 69 3.43 -4.32 -10.39
C ALA A 69 3.99 -2.92 -10.65
N GLU A 70 4.54 -2.68 -11.84
CA GLU A 70 5.05 -1.36 -12.27
C GLU A 70 3.96 -0.32 -12.52
N LYS A 71 2.70 -0.73 -12.78
CA LYS A 71 1.60 0.21 -13.02
C LYS A 71 1.18 0.99 -11.78
N GLY A 72 1.51 0.52 -10.58
CA GLY A 72 1.19 1.23 -9.35
C GLY A 72 1.18 0.36 -8.09
N PRO A 73 1.05 0.98 -6.91
CA PRO A 73 1.07 0.28 -5.63
C PRO A 73 -0.16 -0.60 -5.45
N TYR A 74 0.03 -1.77 -4.83
CA TYR A 74 -1.07 -2.62 -4.41
C TYR A 74 -1.77 -2.02 -3.18
N ILE A 75 -3.08 -1.83 -3.27
CA ILE A 75 -3.96 -1.35 -2.19
C ILE A 75 -4.96 -2.46 -1.87
N CYS A 76 -5.07 -2.84 -0.60
CA CYS A 76 -5.97 -3.90 -0.15
C CYS A 76 -7.27 -3.34 0.46
N ASN A 77 -8.34 -4.11 0.47
CA ASN A 77 -9.63 -3.66 1.04
C ASN A 77 -9.78 -3.99 2.53
N LEU A 78 -8.67 -4.06 3.28
CA LEU A 78 -8.73 -4.40 4.70
C LEU A 78 -8.89 -3.16 5.57
N GLU A 79 -9.92 -3.17 6.40
CA GLU A 79 -10.10 -2.18 7.46
C GLU A 79 -9.01 -2.31 8.52
N CYS A 80 -8.35 -1.19 8.83
CA CYS A 80 -7.44 -1.12 9.97
C CYS A 80 -8.21 -1.26 11.27
N LYS A 81 -7.75 -2.10 12.19
CA LYS A 81 -8.40 -2.33 13.50
C LYS A 81 -7.52 -1.88 14.67
N ARG A 82 -6.46 -1.12 14.40
CA ARG A 82 -5.53 -0.60 15.41
C ARG A 82 -6.25 0.36 16.36
N ARG A 83 -5.82 0.40 17.62
CA ARG A 83 -6.36 1.35 18.61
C ARG A 83 -5.88 2.77 18.28
N LYS A 84 -6.78 3.74 18.42
CA LYS A 84 -6.44 5.17 18.39
C LYS A 84 -5.77 5.60 19.70
N SER A 85 -5.17 6.78 19.72
CA SER A 85 -4.44 7.36 20.87
C SER A 85 -5.21 7.34 22.20
N CYS A 86 -6.54 7.39 22.17
CA CYS A 86 -7.38 7.33 23.36
C CYS A 86 -7.52 5.93 23.99
N GLY A 87 -6.97 4.88 23.35
CA GLY A 87 -7.03 3.50 23.83
C GLY A 87 -8.40 2.80 23.72
N ARG A 88 -9.50 3.53 23.48
CA ARG A 88 -10.87 2.98 23.40
C ARG A 88 -11.39 2.83 21.97
N HIS A 89 -11.09 3.78 21.09
CA HIS A 89 -11.58 3.77 19.71
C HIS A 89 -10.61 3.04 18.80
N ARG A 90 -11.15 2.48 17.72
CA ARG A 90 -10.35 1.79 16.70
C ARG A 90 -10.32 2.63 15.43
N CYS A 91 -9.24 2.47 14.66
CA CYS A 91 -9.22 2.88 13.28
C CYS A 91 -10.33 2.15 12.50
N THR A 92 -10.80 2.77 11.43
CA THR A 92 -11.72 2.16 10.46
C THR A 92 -11.29 2.46 9.02
N VAL A 93 -10.10 3.06 8.84
CA VAL A 93 -9.56 3.39 7.53
C VAL A 93 -9.23 2.11 6.78
N VAL A 94 -9.80 1.95 5.58
CA VAL A 94 -9.47 0.86 4.65
C VAL A 94 -8.08 1.10 4.08
N CYS A 95 -7.24 0.06 4.06
CA CYS A 95 -5.83 0.14 3.65
C CYS A 95 -5.03 1.22 4.38
N CYS A 96 -5.17 1.31 5.71
CA CYS A 96 -4.49 2.34 6.50
C CYS A 96 -2.96 2.35 6.26
N PRO A 97 -2.38 3.48 5.79
CA PRO A 97 -0.94 3.62 5.55
C PRO A 97 -0.11 3.38 6.82
N ALA A 98 -0.56 3.91 7.96
CA ALA A 98 0.04 3.67 9.28
C ALA A 98 -0.32 2.32 9.93
N TYR A 99 -0.77 1.32 9.17
CA TYR A 99 -1.05 0.00 9.77
C TYR A 99 0.23 -0.64 10.34
N ASN A 100 1.34 -0.60 9.60
CA ASN A 100 2.63 -1.17 9.99
C ASN A 100 3.60 -0.18 10.62
N THR A 101 3.21 1.08 10.84
CA THR A 101 4.10 2.05 11.51
C THR A 101 4.19 1.70 13.00
N PRO A 102 5.35 1.78 13.66
CA PRO A 102 5.43 1.61 15.11
C PRO A 102 4.60 2.68 15.83
N SER A 103 4.00 2.35 16.98
CA SER A 103 3.15 3.31 17.73
C SER A 103 3.97 4.44 18.38
N ASP A 104 5.27 4.24 18.47
CA ASP A 104 6.30 5.12 19.04
C ASP A 104 6.84 6.14 18.04
N VAL A 105 6.60 5.96 16.73
CA VAL A 105 6.85 7.00 15.74
C VAL A 105 5.66 7.96 15.77
N LEU A 106 5.91 9.23 16.08
CA LEU A 106 4.96 10.35 16.00
C LEU A 106 4.55 10.61 14.53
N VAL A 107 3.90 9.63 13.92
CA VAL A 107 3.08 9.84 12.74
C VAL A 107 1.71 10.20 13.29
N GLU A 108 1.16 11.36 12.93
CA GLU A 108 -0.16 11.84 13.40
C GLU A 108 -1.35 10.94 12.97
N GLU A 109 -1.09 9.72 12.55
CA GLU A 109 -2.10 8.77 12.13
C GLU A 109 -2.49 7.87 13.30
N HIS A 110 -3.80 7.82 13.58
CA HIS A 110 -4.48 7.20 14.74
C HIS A 110 -4.74 8.11 15.95
N LEU A 111 -4.72 9.44 15.79
CA LEU A 111 -5.28 10.37 16.78
C LEU A 111 -6.81 10.18 16.91
N CYS A 112 -7.31 10.15 18.15
CA CYS A 112 -8.75 10.13 18.41
C CYS A 112 -9.30 11.54 18.65
N LEU A 113 -9.96 12.10 17.64
CA LEU A 113 -10.59 13.44 17.70
C LEU A 113 -12.06 13.41 18.16
N LEU A 114 -12.55 12.28 18.68
CA LEU A 114 -13.89 12.22 19.27
C LEU A 114 -13.88 12.90 20.64
N VAL A 115 -14.92 13.66 20.97
CA VAL A 115 -15.10 14.24 22.32
C VAL A 115 -15.36 13.12 23.34
N CYS A 116 -14.76 13.22 24.52
CA CYS A 116 -14.82 12.19 25.56
C CYS A 116 -16.24 11.99 26.12
N GLY A 117 -16.92 13.07 26.51
CA GLY A 117 -18.32 13.08 26.93
C GLY A 117 -18.64 12.34 28.24
N LYS A 118 -17.64 11.76 28.92
CA LYS A 118 -17.82 11.09 30.23
C LYS A 118 -18.24 12.09 31.31
N PRO A 119 -19.08 11.68 32.27
CA PRO A 119 -19.42 12.52 33.42
C PRO A 119 -18.15 12.83 34.23
N LEU A 120 -18.02 14.08 34.65
CA LEU A 120 -16.88 14.54 35.44
C LEU A 120 -17.02 14.09 36.90
N SER A 121 -15.89 13.94 37.59
CA SER A 121 -15.84 13.46 38.99
C SER A 121 -16.46 14.42 40.01
N CYS A 122 -16.89 15.61 39.60
CA CYS A 122 -17.60 16.57 40.46
C CYS A 122 -19.01 16.10 40.86
N GLY A 123 -19.58 15.09 40.20
CA GLY A 123 -20.89 14.52 40.55
C GLY A 123 -22.10 15.42 40.21
N VAL A 124 -21.87 16.61 39.66
CA VAL A 124 -22.92 17.52 39.18
C VAL A 124 -23.51 16.99 37.86
N GLU A 125 -24.83 16.82 37.83
CA GLU A 125 -25.56 16.41 36.64
C GLU A 125 -25.37 17.41 35.49
N GLY A 126 -25.08 16.89 34.29
CA GLY A 126 -24.81 17.71 33.10
C GLY A 126 -23.34 18.10 32.90
N HIS A 127 -22.48 17.99 33.92
CA HIS A 127 -21.05 18.27 33.76
C HIS A 127 -20.32 17.09 33.08
N ARG A 128 -19.94 17.28 31.82
CA ARG A 128 -19.28 16.25 30.98
C ARG A 128 -17.94 16.74 30.46
N CYS A 129 -17.01 15.80 30.26
CA CYS A 129 -15.70 16.09 29.69
C CYS A 129 -15.82 16.54 28.22
N THR A 130 -15.38 17.76 27.93
CA THR A 130 -15.38 18.37 26.60
C THR A 130 -14.07 18.15 25.83
N ASN A 131 -13.05 17.59 26.47
CA ASN A 131 -11.79 17.27 25.81
C ASN A 131 -11.97 16.15 24.78
N PHE A 132 -11.06 16.08 23.81
CA PHE A 132 -10.90 14.90 22.98
C PHE A 132 -10.64 13.66 23.84
N CYS A 133 -11.01 12.50 23.32
CA CYS A 133 -10.80 11.23 23.98
C CYS A 133 -9.32 11.09 24.33
N HIS A 134 -9.06 10.92 25.61
CA HIS A 134 -7.73 10.86 26.20
C HIS A 134 -7.55 9.53 26.92
N LEU A 135 -6.30 9.22 27.26
CA LEU A 135 -5.97 8.10 28.14
C LEU A 135 -6.13 8.56 29.60
N GLY A 136 -6.56 7.66 30.48
CA GLY A 136 -6.70 7.95 31.91
C GLY A 136 -7.97 8.73 32.30
N ASN A 137 -7.93 9.37 33.46
CA ASN A 137 -9.05 10.07 34.08
C ASN A 137 -9.33 11.40 33.39
N CYS A 138 -10.60 11.83 33.40
CA CYS A 138 -10.98 13.15 32.88
C CYS A 138 -10.37 14.25 33.77
N PRO A 139 -10.06 15.43 33.19
CA PRO A 139 -9.59 16.58 33.96
C PRO A 139 -10.63 16.99 35.02
N PRO A 140 -10.22 17.74 36.05
CA PRO A 140 -11.15 18.28 37.04
C PRO A 140 -12.20 19.17 36.38
N CYS A 141 -13.35 19.31 37.03
CA CYS A 141 -14.41 20.16 36.52
C CYS A 141 -13.97 21.63 36.51
N PRO A 142 -14.08 22.34 35.37
CA PRO A 142 -13.70 23.75 35.28
C PRO A 142 -14.68 24.67 36.03
N ILE A 143 -15.88 24.16 36.35
CA ILE A 143 -16.90 24.89 37.09
C ILE A 143 -16.70 24.56 38.58
N THR A 144 -15.76 25.25 39.21
CA THR A 144 -15.60 25.27 40.66
C THR A 144 -16.61 26.25 41.25
N LEU A 145 -17.81 25.79 41.63
CA LEU A 145 -18.77 26.63 42.33
C LEU A 145 -18.29 26.92 43.76
N ARG A 146 -17.83 28.15 44.01
CA ARG A 146 -18.03 28.84 45.29
C ARG A 146 -18.06 30.35 45.07
N GLU A 147 -19.26 30.89 44.85
CA GLU A 147 -19.62 32.23 45.32
C GLU A 147 -21.14 32.26 45.49
N PRO A 148 -21.65 32.25 46.74
CA PRO A 148 -23.00 32.72 47.02
C PRO A 148 -23.00 34.26 47.00
N LEU A 149 -24.00 34.85 46.32
CA LEU A 149 -24.39 36.26 46.48
C LEU A 149 -24.78 36.57 47.92
#